data_AF-A0A2P7EB23-F1
#
_entry.id   AF-A0A2P7EB23-F1
#
_cell.length_a   1.000
_cell.length_b   1.000
_cell.length_c   1.000
_cell.angle_alpha   90.00
_cell.angle_beta   90.00
_cell.angle_gamma   90.00
#
_symmetry.space_group_name_H-M   'P 1'
#
loop_
_entity.id
_entity.type
_entity.pdbx_description
1 polymer ?
#
loop_
_entity_poly.entity_id
_entity_poly.type
_entity_poly.pdbx_seq_one_letter_code
_entity_poly.pdbx_strand_id
1 'polypeptide(L)'
;EGELVPARSSSAEEWDSSDKLAAVIQAAGLSGADLGAYCRERGLYPQQLARWRQAAEYANGLDAPSMADQKELQRKNQELIRQNRRLERELQKKEKALAEAAALLLLTKKFDSLWPQERET
;
A
#
# COMPACT_ATOMS: atom_id res chain seq x y z
N GLU A 1 -30.08 -21.41 -13.43
CA GLU A 1 -29.24 -21.80 -14.57
C GLU A 1 -27.86 -21.21 -14.34
N GLY A 2 -26.81 -22.02 -14.49
CA GLY A 2 -25.43 -21.57 -14.27
C GLY A 2 -24.85 -21.06 -15.58
N GLU A 3 -24.74 -19.74 -15.72
CA GLU A 3 -24.10 -19.14 -16.87
C GLU A 3 -22.59 -19.45 -16.80
N LEU A 4 -22.08 -20.11 -17.83
CA LEU A 4 -20.67 -20.44 -17.95
C LEU A 4 -19.88 -19.13 -18.02
N VAL A 5 -19.01 -18.92 -17.02
CA VAL A 5 -18.00 -17.86 -16.97
C VAL A 5 -17.42 -17.68 -18.37
N PRO A 6 -17.41 -16.47 -18.92
CA PRO A 6 -17.11 -16.29 -20.31
C PRO A 6 -15.65 -16.69 -20.54
N ALA A 7 -15.41 -17.48 -21.58
CA ALA A 7 -14.08 -17.74 -22.13
C ALA A 7 -13.55 -16.45 -22.78
N ARG A 8 -13.37 -15.39 -21.98
CA ARG A 8 -12.75 -14.14 -22.43
C ARG A 8 -11.26 -14.38 -22.41
N SER A 9 -10.60 -13.96 -23.49
CA SER A 9 -9.14 -13.86 -23.64
C SER A 9 -8.51 -12.82 -22.68
N SER A 10 -9.17 -12.53 -21.55
CA SER A 10 -8.69 -11.61 -20.52
C SER A 10 -7.74 -12.35 -19.61
N SER A 11 -6.62 -11.71 -19.27
CA SER A 11 -5.64 -12.26 -18.35
C SER A 11 -6.31 -12.67 -17.03
N ALA A 12 -5.82 -13.71 -16.36
CA ALA A 12 -6.38 -14.18 -15.08
C ALA A 12 -6.48 -13.07 -14.01
N GLU A 13 -5.70 -11.99 -14.16
CA GLU A 13 -5.73 -10.81 -13.31
C GLU A 13 -6.96 -9.92 -13.54
N GLU A 14 -7.44 -9.84 -14.78
CA GLU A 14 -8.63 -9.07 -15.20
C GLU A 14 -9.96 -9.72 -14.82
N TRP A 15 -9.95 -10.98 -14.35
CA TRP A 15 -11.16 -11.66 -13.93
C TRP A 15 -11.76 -10.98 -12.69
N ASP A 16 -13.07 -10.82 -12.67
CA ASP A 16 -13.77 -10.27 -11.51
C ASP A 16 -13.73 -11.25 -10.32
N SER A 17 -14.10 -10.78 -9.13
CA SER A 17 -14.09 -11.61 -7.93
C SER A 17 -15.09 -12.77 -7.97
N SER A 18 -16.18 -12.62 -8.74
CA SER A 18 -17.22 -13.64 -8.88
C SER A 18 -16.73 -14.80 -9.74
N ASP A 19 -16.11 -14.48 -10.88
CA ASP A 19 -15.52 -15.42 -11.81
C ASP A 19 -14.36 -16.20 -11.17
N LYS A 20 -13.51 -15.52 -10.40
CA LYS A 20 -12.44 -16.15 -9.61
C LYS A 20 -13.00 -17.16 -8.60
N LEU A 21 -14.09 -16.78 -7.90
CA LEU A 21 -14.74 -17.68 -6.95
C LEU A 21 -15.41 -18.87 -7.64
N ALA A 22 -16.14 -18.63 -8.73
CA ALA A 22 -16.77 -19.68 -9.53
C ALA A 22 -15.72 -20.69 -10.05
N ALA A 23 -14.56 -20.19 -10.48
CA ALA A 23 -13.48 -21.05 -10.94
C ALA A 23 -12.88 -21.92 -9.82
N VAL A 24 -12.73 -21.37 -8.61
CA VAL A 24 -12.29 -22.13 -7.42
C VAL A 24 -13.32 -23.21 -7.05
N ILE A 25 -14.61 -22.88 -7.08
CA ILE A 25 -15.70 -23.84 -6.77
C ILE A 25 -15.73 -24.98 -7.80
N GLN A 26 -15.65 -24.65 -9.10
CA GLN A 26 -15.63 -25.66 -10.16
C GLN A 26 -14.38 -26.56 -10.09
N ALA A 27 -13.24 -25.99 -9.72
CA ALA A 27 -11.99 -26.73 -9.59
C ALA A 27 -11.89 -27.53 -8.27
N ALA A 28 -12.77 -27.32 -7.30
CA ALA A 28 -12.66 -27.92 -5.96
C ALA A 28 -12.68 -29.46 -5.97
N GLY A 29 -13.34 -30.08 -6.94
CA GLY A 29 -13.40 -31.53 -7.13
C GLY A 29 -12.38 -32.10 -8.12
N LEU A 30 -11.58 -31.25 -8.78
CA LEU A 30 -10.65 -31.67 -9.83
C LEU A 30 -9.26 -31.97 -9.24
N SER A 31 -8.58 -32.98 -9.78
CA SER A 31 -7.22 -33.33 -9.38
C SER A 31 -6.36 -33.76 -10.56
N GLY A 32 -5.04 -33.66 -10.42
CA GLY A 32 -4.08 -34.16 -11.41
C GLY A 32 -4.31 -33.64 -12.83
N ALA A 33 -4.60 -34.56 -13.75
CA ALA A 33 -4.78 -34.27 -15.17
C ALA A 33 -6.00 -33.39 -15.45
N ASP A 34 -7.10 -33.58 -14.71
CA ASP A 34 -8.36 -32.87 -14.92
C ASP A 34 -8.25 -31.41 -14.49
N LEU A 35 -7.56 -31.14 -13.38
CA LEU A 35 -7.24 -29.78 -12.95
C LEU A 35 -6.37 -29.07 -14.00
N GLY A 36 -5.38 -29.79 -14.55
CA GLY A 36 -4.52 -29.26 -15.60
C GLY A 36 -5.28 -28.95 -16.90
N ALA A 37 -6.21 -29.81 -17.31
CA ALA A 37 -7.06 -29.60 -18.48
C ALA A 37 -7.98 -28.38 -18.28
N TYR A 38 -8.64 -28.30 -17.12
CA TYR A 38 -9.49 -27.18 -16.73
C TYR A 38 -8.74 -25.85 -16.75
N CYS A 39 -7.51 -25.84 -16.20
CA CYS A 39 -6.63 -24.67 -16.20
C CYS A 39 -6.26 -24.22 -17.62
N ARG A 40 -5.87 -25.17 -18.50
CA ARG A 40 -5.49 -24.86 -19.88
C ARG A 40 -6.65 -24.30 -20.70
N GLU A 41 -7.85 -24.86 -20.57
CA GLU A 41 -9.05 -24.34 -21.27
C GLU A 41 -9.36 -22.88 -20.92
N ARG A 42 -9.06 -22.47 -19.69
CA ARG A 42 -9.41 -21.15 -19.15
C ARG A 42 -8.23 -20.18 -19.10
N GLY A 43 -7.05 -20.58 -19.61
CA GLY A 43 -5.84 -19.76 -19.53
C GLY A 43 -5.37 -19.51 -18.09
N LEU A 44 -5.66 -20.43 -17.17
CA LEU A 44 -5.29 -20.34 -15.76
C LEU A 44 -4.11 -21.26 -15.45
N TYR A 45 -3.45 -20.98 -14.33
CA TYR A 45 -2.47 -21.87 -13.72
C TYR A 45 -3.03 -22.46 -12.42
N PRO A 46 -2.74 -23.74 -12.10
CA PRO A 46 -3.16 -24.36 -10.85
C PRO A 46 -2.79 -23.55 -9.60
N GLN A 47 -1.63 -22.88 -9.63
CA GLN A 47 -1.15 -22.00 -8.56
C GLN A 47 -2.06 -20.77 -8.36
N GLN A 48 -2.67 -20.24 -9.42
CA GLN A 48 -3.60 -19.11 -9.32
C GLN A 48 -4.90 -19.53 -8.64
N LEU A 49 -5.45 -20.70 -8.99
CA LEU A 49 -6.62 -21.27 -8.33
C LEU A 49 -6.34 -21.55 -6.84
N ALA A 50 -5.17 -22.13 -6.53
CA ALA A 50 -4.77 -22.36 -5.14
C ALA A 50 -4.68 -21.04 -4.35
N ARG A 51 -4.11 -19.99 -4.95
CA ARG A 51 -4.03 -18.66 -4.34
C ARG A 51 -5.42 -18.06 -4.09
N TRP A 52 -6.34 -18.16 -5.05
CA TRP A 52 -7.70 -17.64 -4.88
C TRP A 52 -8.49 -18.41 -3.84
N ARG A 53 -8.30 -19.73 -3.78
CA ARG A 53 -8.87 -20.57 -2.72
C ARG A 53 -8.39 -20.13 -1.34
N GLN A 54 -7.08 -19.95 -1.16
CA GLN A 54 -6.52 -19.47 0.11
C GLN A 54 -7.03 -18.08 0.48
N ALA A 55 -7.16 -17.18 -0.49
CA ALA A 55 -7.71 -15.85 -0.26
C ALA A 55 -9.18 -15.90 0.17
N ALA A 56 -9.99 -16.79 -0.43
CA ALA A 56 -11.38 -16.99 -0.05
C ALA A 56 -11.52 -17.64 1.33
N GLU A 57 -10.65 -18.59 1.67
CA GLU A 57 -10.60 -19.22 3.00
C GLU A 57 -10.19 -18.20 4.07
N TYR A 58 -9.18 -17.36 3.79
CA TYR A 58 -8.73 -16.31 4.71
C TYR A 58 -9.78 -15.23 4.92
N ALA A 59 -10.45 -14.77 3.85
CA ALA A 59 -11.50 -13.76 3.94
C ALA A 59 -12.74 -14.22 4.73
N ASN A 60 -13.00 -15.53 4.77
CA ASN A 60 -14.10 -16.13 5.53
C ASN A 60 -13.63 -16.75 6.87
N GLY A 61 -12.34 -16.63 7.20
CA GLY A 61 -11.79 -17.13 8.46
C GLY A 61 -12.29 -16.32 9.65
N LEU A 62 -12.28 -16.92 10.84
CA LEU A 62 -12.63 -16.26 12.10
C LEU A 62 -11.72 -15.06 12.41
N ASP A 63 -10.50 -15.06 11.86
CA ASP A 63 -9.50 -13.98 12.01
C ASP A 63 -9.61 -12.91 10.90
N ALA A 64 -10.58 -13.01 9.99
CA ALA A 64 -10.79 -11.99 8.98
C ALA A 64 -11.23 -10.69 9.66
N PRO A 65 -10.54 -9.55 9.40
CA PRO A 65 -10.90 -8.28 10.02
C PRO A 65 -12.33 -7.93 9.66
N SER A 66 -13.15 -7.61 10.66
CA SER A 66 -14.51 -7.15 10.44
C SER A 66 -14.50 -5.86 9.62
N MET A 67 -15.60 -5.59 8.91
CA MET A 67 -15.82 -4.29 8.27
C MET A 67 -15.69 -3.12 9.25
N ALA A 68 -16.01 -3.36 10.53
CA ALA A 68 -15.80 -2.39 11.60
C ALA A 68 -14.30 -2.13 11.86
N ASP A 69 -13.51 -3.19 11.97
CA ASP A 69 -12.06 -3.13 12.19
C ASP A 69 -11.36 -2.43 11.02
N GLN A 70 -11.76 -2.74 9.79
CA GLN A 70 -11.21 -2.12 8.61
C GLN A 70 -11.51 -0.61 8.55
N LYS A 71 -12.73 -0.22 8.95
CA LYS A 71 -13.12 1.20 9.04
C LYS A 71 -12.36 1.93 10.15
N GLU A 72 -12.11 1.28 11.29
CA GLU A 72 -11.31 1.84 12.37
C GLU A 72 -9.85 2.04 11.94
N LEU A 73 -9.26 1.04 11.29
CA LEU A 73 -7.91 1.13 10.73
C LEU A 73 -7.79 2.28 9.72
N GLN A 74 -8.77 2.45 8.83
CA GLN A 74 -8.80 3.59 7.90
C GLN A 74 -8.85 4.94 8.63
N ARG A 75 -9.65 5.06 9.68
CA ARG A 75 -9.72 6.29 10.49
C ARG A 75 -8.38 6.60 11.17
N LYS A 76 -7.77 5.60 11.82
CA LYS A 76 -6.43 5.74 12.44
C LYS A 76 -5.37 6.13 11.42
N ASN A 77 -5.40 5.53 10.24
CA ASN A 77 -4.47 5.85 9.16
C ASN A 77 -4.64 7.32 8.69
N GLN A 78 -5.87 7.78 8.49
CA GLN A 78 -6.13 9.18 8.13
C GLN A 78 -5.67 10.16 9.22
N GLU A 79 -5.84 9.81 10.49
CA GLU A 79 -5.36 10.63 11.61
C GLU A 79 -3.83 10.72 11.60
N LEU A 80 -3.13 9.59 11.45
CA LEU A 80 -1.67 9.55 11.35
C LEU A 80 -1.16 10.39 10.18
N ILE A 81 -1.78 10.32 9.01
CA ILE A 81 -1.42 11.15 7.85
C ILE A 81 -1.55 12.64 8.18
N ARG A 82 -2.63 13.05 8.88
CA ARG A 82 -2.83 14.45 9.28
C ARG A 82 -1.77 14.90 10.28
N GLN A 83 -1.48 14.06 11.28
CA GLN A 83 -0.44 14.34 12.28
C GLN A 83 0.93 14.47 11.62
N ASN A 84 1.27 13.55 10.71
CA ASN A 84 2.54 13.56 10.00
C ASN A 84 2.72 14.86 9.19
N ARG A 85 1.71 15.25 8.39
CA ARG A 85 1.74 16.52 7.65
C ARG A 85 1.86 17.76 8.55
N ARG A 86 1.23 17.74 9.73
CA ARG A 86 1.36 18.83 10.70
C ARG A 86 2.80 18.91 11.22
N LEU A 87 3.35 17.77 11.65
CA LEU A 87 4.70 17.68 12.16
C LEU A 87 5.74 18.08 11.11
N GLU A 88 5.59 17.65 9.86
CA GLU A 88 6.46 18.06 8.74
C GLU A 88 6.48 19.58 8.56
N ARG A 89 5.33 20.25 8.62
CA ARG A 89 5.26 21.72 8.50
C ARG A 89 5.91 22.42 9.69
N GLU A 90 5.70 21.91 10.90
CA GLU A 90 6.33 22.46 12.10
C GLU A 90 7.85 22.28 12.04
N LEU A 91 8.33 21.13 11.55
CA LEU A 91 9.74 20.84 11.31
C LEU A 91 10.34 21.83 10.29
N GLN A 92 9.71 22.00 9.12
CA GLN A 92 10.17 22.93 8.08
C GLN A 92 10.28 24.38 8.58
N LYS A 93 9.32 24.85 9.38
CA LYS A 93 9.38 26.19 9.97
C LYS A 93 10.55 26.34 10.93
N LYS A 94 10.81 25.33 11.75
CA LYS A 94 11.94 25.31 12.70
C LYS A 94 13.27 25.25 11.97
N GLU A 95 13.39 24.41 10.94
CA GLU A 95 14.60 24.33 10.10
C GLU A 95 14.88 25.65 9.38
N LYS A 96 13.86 26.33 8.86
CA LYS A 96 14.02 27.65 8.23
C LYS A 96 14.52 28.69 9.22
N ALA A 97 13.92 28.78 10.41
CA ALA A 97 14.36 29.72 11.44
C ALA A 97 15.79 29.41 11.92
N LEU A 98 16.15 28.12 12.02
CA LEU A 98 17.50 27.69 12.36
C LEU A 98 18.51 28.08 11.27
N ALA A 99 18.17 27.88 10.00
CA ALA A 99 19.00 28.29 8.87
C ALA A 99 19.20 29.81 8.82
N GLU A 100 18.15 30.60 9.08
CA GLU A 100 18.25 32.07 9.16
C GLU A 100 19.18 32.49 10.31
N ALA A 101 19.05 31.90 11.50
CA ALA A 101 19.94 32.17 12.62
C ALA A 101 21.40 31.79 12.30
N ALA A 102 21.64 30.64 11.67
CA ALA A 102 22.96 30.22 11.24
C ALA A 102 23.56 31.18 10.20
N ALA A 103 22.76 31.68 9.27
CA ALA A 103 23.19 32.67 8.27
C ALA A 103 23.58 34.00 8.92
N LEU A 104 22.81 34.48 9.90
CA LEU A 104 23.13 35.69 10.66
C LEU A 104 24.46 35.53 11.42
N LEU A 105 24.67 34.39 12.10
CA LEU A 105 25.94 34.10 12.80
C LEU A 105 27.14 34.03 11.84
N LEU A 106 26.94 33.49 10.64
CA LEU A 106 27.99 33.44 9.63
C LEU A 106 28.32 34.84 9.10
N LEU A 107 27.30 35.67 8.91
CA LEU A 107 27.46 37.05 8.43
C LEU A 107 28.18 37.92 9.46
N THR A 108 27.82 37.83 10.74
CA THR A 108 28.52 38.57 11.82
C THR A 108 29.98 38.15 11.91
N LYS A 109 30.27 36.85 11.85
CA LYS A 109 31.66 36.37 11.84
C LYS A 109 32.45 36.89 10.63
N LYS A 110 31.84 36.93 9.44
CA LYS A 110 32.49 37.50 8.24
C LYS A 110 32.71 39.00 8.36
N PHE A 111 31.72 39.73 8.88
CA PHE A 111 31.82 41.17 9.13
C PHE A 111 32.98 41.48 10.10
N ASP A 112 33.04 40.79 11.24
CA ASP A 112 34.12 40.94 12.23
C ASP A 112 35.50 40.61 11.65
N SER A 113 35.59 39.69 10.67
CA SER A 113 36.86 39.37 10.02
C SER A 113 37.33 40.41 9.00
N LEU A 114 36.38 41.10 8.34
CA LEU A 114 36.67 42.13 7.32
C LEU A 114 36.88 43.51 7.95
N TRP A 115 36.11 43.79 9.01
CA TRP A 115 36.30 44.92 9.90
C TRP A 115 36.60 44.41 11.30
N PRO A 116 37.86 44.03 11.58
CA PRO A 116 38.30 43.85 12.95
C PRO A 116 38.10 45.21 13.60
N GLN A 117 37.02 45.38 14.36
CA GLN A 117 36.98 46.48 15.30
C GLN A 117 38.15 46.25 16.23
N GLU A 118 39.04 47.24 16.34
CA GLU A 118 39.84 47.44 17.53
C GLU A 118 38.84 47.47 18.67
N ARG A 119 38.57 46.31 19.27
CA ARG A 119 37.97 46.26 20.59
C ARG A 119 39.06 46.78 21.52
N GLU A 120 39.18 48.10 21.58
CA GLU A 120 39.80 48.77 22.70
C GLU A 120 39.08 48.26 23.96
N THR A 121 39.88 47.59 24.80
CA THR A 121 39.78 47.42 26.26
C THR A 121 38.40 47.53 26.91
#